data_AF-A0A7V8GCX0-F1
#
_entry.id   AF-A0A7V8GCX0-F1
#
_cell.length_a   1.000
_cell.length_b   1.000
_cell.length_c   1.000
_cell.angle_alpha   90.00
_cell.angle_beta   90.00
_cell.angle_gamma   90.00
#
_symmetry.space_group_name_H-M   'P 1'
#
loop_
_entity.id
_entity.type
_entity.pdbx_description
1 polymer ?
#
loop_
_entity_poly.entity_id
_entity_poly.type
_entity_poly.pdbx_seq_one_letter_code
_entity_poly.pdbx_strand_id
1 'polypeptide(L)'
;MNGIMAFQNAGGRHLALGANGFYWRCAFHPKAPAAVEVRRGMAGTRTWESQPGEVHLAGTGEPGALWRHSGFAPQKLIGVGFSAMVYDHAGYYLLTPDAADARVAFAVEGIAQGERIGGAVGIEIDRFDVGLGSPPHAVMLATSHGLGPGALPTPEEYRTTVHGLDGEQNALVRADMVFFETAKGGAVFSTGSISYVLSLSHNGYDNNVSRITGNVLRRFLDPAPFELPA
;
A
#
# COMPACT_ATOMS: atom_id res chain seq x y z
N MET A 1 -6.33 6.77 -11.50
CA MET A 1 -6.39 5.29 -11.37
C MET A 1 -6.49 4.57 -12.71
N ASN A 2 -7.46 4.89 -13.58
CA ASN A 2 -7.67 4.19 -14.87
C ASN A 2 -6.40 4.01 -15.72
N GLY A 3 -5.53 5.02 -15.82
CA GLY A 3 -4.27 4.89 -16.57
C GLY A 3 -3.32 3.82 -16.02
N ILE A 4 -3.23 3.69 -14.68
CA ILE A 4 -2.40 2.66 -14.03
C ILE A 4 -3.02 1.27 -14.23
N MET A 5 -4.35 1.15 -14.14
CA MET A 5 -5.04 -0.10 -14.44
C MET A 5 -4.83 -0.52 -15.90
N ALA A 6 -4.92 0.41 -16.84
CA ALA A 6 -4.68 0.14 -18.25
C ALA A 6 -3.23 -0.35 -18.48
N PHE A 7 -2.25 0.26 -17.81
CA PHE A 7 -0.87 -0.18 -17.81
C PHE A 7 -0.72 -1.61 -17.26
N GLN A 8 -1.24 -1.90 -16.08
CA GLN A 8 -1.18 -3.24 -15.47
C GLN A 8 -1.87 -4.30 -16.35
N ASN A 9 -3.08 -4.01 -16.86
CA ASN A 9 -3.83 -4.91 -17.75
C ASN A 9 -3.16 -5.14 -19.12
N ALA A 10 -2.20 -4.29 -19.49
CA ALA A 10 -1.40 -4.42 -20.70
C ALA A 10 -0.09 -5.21 -20.48
N GLY A 11 0.11 -5.81 -19.29
CA GLY A 11 1.36 -6.50 -18.92
C GLY A 11 2.35 -5.61 -18.18
N GLY A 12 1.93 -4.43 -17.74
CA GLY A 12 2.74 -3.50 -16.97
C GLY A 12 3.13 -4.07 -15.61
N ARG A 13 4.30 -3.64 -15.12
CA ARG A 13 4.86 -4.06 -13.83
C ARG A 13 5.01 -2.86 -12.92
N HIS A 14 4.38 -2.91 -11.74
CA HIS A 14 4.21 -1.75 -10.86
C HIS A 14 4.86 -1.99 -9.49
N LEU A 15 5.84 -1.16 -9.14
CA LEU A 15 6.42 -1.07 -7.80
C LEU A 15 5.70 0.03 -7.00
N ALA A 16 4.95 -0.33 -5.97
CA ALA A 16 4.32 0.59 -5.03
C ALA A 16 5.11 0.58 -3.70
N LEU A 17 6.16 1.39 -3.64
CA LEU A 17 7.14 1.39 -2.54
C LEU A 17 6.77 2.31 -1.36
N GLY A 18 5.49 2.63 -1.20
CA GLY A 18 4.99 3.54 -0.16
C GLY A 18 3.74 3.01 0.53
N ALA A 19 3.04 3.92 1.20
CA ALA A 19 1.71 3.71 1.77
C ALA A 19 0.86 4.97 1.57
N ASN A 20 -0.42 4.89 1.96
CA ASN A 20 -1.44 5.92 1.74
C ASN A 20 -1.56 6.34 0.26
N GLY A 21 -1.25 5.39 -0.62
CA GLY A 21 -1.35 5.55 -2.07
C GLY A 21 -2.81 5.55 -2.49
N PHE A 22 -3.18 6.48 -3.36
CA PHE A 22 -4.52 6.54 -3.96
C PHE A 22 -5.66 6.67 -2.94
N TYR A 23 -5.43 7.37 -1.83
CA TYR A 23 -6.42 7.55 -0.78
C TYR A 23 -7.50 8.56 -1.15
N TRP A 24 -7.08 9.78 -1.50
CA TRP A 24 -7.97 10.88 -1.88
C TRP A 24 -8.29 10.89 -3.37
N ARG A 25 -9.56 11.12 -3.70
CA ARG A 25 -9.96 11.54 -5.06
C ARG A 25 -9.54 12.99 -5.28
N CYS A 26 -8.88 13.21 -6.40
CA CYS A 26 -8.54 14.53 -6.90
C CYS A 26 -8.89 14.64 -8.39
N ALA A 27 -9.08 15.86 -8.87
CA ALA A 27 -9.29 16.14 -10.27
C ALA A 27 -8.58 17.42 -10.69
N PHE A 28 -8.22 17.50 -11.97
CA PHE A 28 -7.77 18.74 -12.57
C PHE A 28 -8.97 19.51 -13.12
N HIS A 29 -8.96 20.84 -12.96
CA HIS A 29 -10.05 21.66 -13.50
C HIS A 29 -9.89 21.86 -15.01
N PRO A 30 -10.92 21.60 -15.86
CA PRO A 30 -10.78 21.67 -17.32
C PRO A 30 -10.35 23.04 -17.86
N LYS A 31 -10.76 24.12 -17.18
CA LYS A 31 -10.38 25.51 -17.53
C LYS A 31 -9.12 26.02 -16.82
N ALA A 32 -8.57 25.24 -15.89
CA ALA A 32 -7.39 25.60 -15.11
C ALA A 32 -6.52 24.34 -14.93
N PRO A 33 -5.83 23.88 -15.99
CA PRO A 33 -5.19 22.57 -16.03
C PRO A 33 -4.01 22.43 -15.04
N ALA A 34 -3.47 23.53 -14.52
CA ALA A 34 -2.46 23.52 -13.46
C ALA A 34 -3.06 23.36 -12.05
N ALA A 35 -4.37 23.51 -11.89
CA ALA A 35 -5.05 23.43 -10.60
C ALA A 35 -5.54 22.00 -10.32
N VAL A 36 -5.23 21.50 -9.12
CA VAL A 36 -5.77 20.25 -8.58
C VAL A 36 -6.81 20.57 -7.52
N GLU A 37 -8.00 20.03 -7.70
CA GLU A 37 -9.08 20.08 -6.72
C GLU A 37 -9.09 18.80 -5.88
N VAL A 38 -9.22 18.95 -4.56
CA VAL A 38 -9.51 17.88 -3.62
C VAL A 38 -10.57 18.34 -2.63
N ARG A 39 -11.59 17.52 -2.42
CA ARG A 39 -12.61 17.74 -1.40
C ARG A 39 -12.63 16.53 -0.48
N ARG A 40 -12.21 16.71 0.77
CA ARG A 40 -11.97 15.58 1.69
C ARG A 40 -13.25 14.95 2.25
N GLY A 41 -14.40 15.62 2.10
CA GLY A 41 -15.65 15.12 2.66
C GLY A 41 -15.56 14.99 4.17
N MET A 42 -16.15 13.91 4.69
CA MET A 42 -16.50 13.68 6.09
C MET A 42 -15.78 12.48 6.73
N ALA A 43 -14.91 11.82 5.99
CA ALA A 43 -14.31 10.56 6.39
C ALA A 43 -12.83 10.54 6.01
N GLY A 44 -12.08 9.61 6.57
CA GLY A 44 -10.64 9.52 6.39
C GLY A 44 -9.80 10.47 7.23
N THR A 45 -8.50 10.24 7.23
CA THR A 45 -7.48 11.06 7.91
C THR A 45 -7.37 12.41 7.23
N ARG A 46 -8.00 13.44 7.80
CA ARG A 46 -8.21 14.74 7.16
C ARG A 46 -7.86 15.90 8.09
N THR A 47 -7.24 16.94 7.53
CA THR A 47 -6.94 18.18 8.27
C THR A 47 -8.08 19.19 8.26
N TRP A 48 -9.10 18.97 7.41
CA TRP A 48 -10.32 19.78 7.34
C TRP A 48 -11.44 18.93 6.74
N GLU A 49 -12.66 19.41 6.91
CA GLU A 49 -13.90 18.73 6.54
C GLU A 49 -14.71 19.56 5.54
N SER A 50 -15.28 18.91 4.53
CA SER A 50 -16.14 19.61 3.55
C SER A 50 -17.50 19.95 4.16
N GLN A 51 -18.09 21.08 3.76
CA GLN A 51 -19.43 21.46 4.22
C GLN A 51 -20.48 20.43 3.74
N PRO A 52 -21.59 20.26 4.48
CA PRO A 52 -22.69 19.39 4.07
C PRO A 52 -23.17 19.71 2.64
N GLY A 53 -23.25 18.68 1.80
CA GLY A 53 -23.67 18.80 0.40
C GLY A 53 -22.57 19.26 -0.58
N GLU A 54 -21.39 19.68 -0.10
CA GLU A 54 -20.34 20.29 -0.93
C GLU A 54 -19.17 19.34 -1.23
N VAL A 55 -19.41 18.02 -1.29
CA VAL A 55 -18.33 17.02 -1.47
C VAL A 55 -17.97 16.75 -2.93
N HIS A 56 -18.87 17.05 -3.88
CA HIS A 56 -18.60 16.85 -5.31
C HIS A 56 -17.55 17.83 -5.82
N LEU A 57 -16.62 17.33 -6.63
CA LEU A 57 -15.57 18.13 -7.26
C LEU A 57 -16.22 19.12 -8.24
N ALA A 58 -15.97 20.41 -8.09
CA ALA A 58 -16.55 21.46 -8.93
C ALA A 58 -16.07 21.35 -10.39
N GLY A 59 -14.83 20.95 -10.61
CA GLY A 59 -14.26 20.87 -11.96
C GLY A 59 -14.84 19.76 -12.83
N THR A 60 -15.27 18.64 -12.23
CA THR A 60 -15.71 17.44 -12.97
C THR A 60 -17.14 17.01 -12.64
N GLY A 61 -17.72 17.49 -11.54
CA GLY A 61 -19.00 17.03 -11.00
C GLY A 61 -18.93 15.65 -10.32
N GLU A 62 -17.77 14.99 -10.33
CA GLU A 62 -17.60 13.67 -9.73
C GLU A 62 -17.62 13.72 -8.19
N PRO A 63 -17.97 12.61 -7.51
CA PRO A 63 -17.81 12.52 -6.06
C PRO A 63 -16.36 12.76 -5.62
N GLY A 64 -16.17 13.58 -4.59
CA GLY A 64 -14.90 13.73 -3.89
C GLY A 64 -14.68 12.65 -2.81
N ALA A 65 -13.97 13.02 -1.75
CA ALA A 65 -13.59 12.17 -0.61
C ALA A 65 -12.67 11.00 -0.98
N LEU A 66 -12.74 9.91 -0.23
CA LEU A 66 -11.89 8.72 -0.43
C LEU A 66 -12.30 7.94 -1.68
N TRP A 67 -11.32 7.38 -2.38
CA TRP A 67 -11.57 6.43 -3.47
C TRP A 67 -12.39 5.21 -3.01
N ARG A 68 -12.15 4.72 -1.78
CA ARG A 68 -12.92 3.63 -1.16
C ARG A 68 -14.43 3.92 -1.13
N HIS A 69 -14.84 5.15 -0.83
CA HIS A 69 -16.27 5.52 -0.78
C HIS A 69 -16.92 5.62 -2.16
N SER A 70 -16.11 5.62 -3.22
CA SER A 70 -16.57 5.50 -4.60
C SER A 70 -16.54 4.06 -5.13
N GLY A 71 -16.42 3.05 -4.25
CA GLY A 71 -16.39 1.64 -4.64
C GLY A 71 -15.05 1.15 -5.18
N PHE A 72 -13.98 1.94 -5.05
CA PHE A 72 -12.66 1.61 -5.56
C PHE A 72 -11.58 1.85 -4.50
N ALA A 73 -11.32 0.89 -3.61
CA ALA A 73 -10.23 1.01 -2.64
C ALA A 73 -8.85 0.77 -3.30
N PRO A 74 -7.75 1.33 -2.77
CA PRO A 74 -6.39 1.12 -3.29
C PRO A 74 -5.98 -0.35 -3.41
N GLN A 75 -6.52 -1.21 -2.54
CA GLN A 75 -6.35 -2.67 -2.56
C GLN A 75 -6.63 -3.27 -3.95
N LYS A 76 -7.61 -2.75 -4.70
CA LYS A 76 -7.93 -3.21 -6.07
C LYS A 76 -6.83 -2.94 -7.09
N LEU A 77 -5.93 -1.99 -6.81
CA LEU A 77 -4.90 -1.53 -7.75
C LEU A 77 -3.51 -2.00 -7.37
N ILE A 78 -3.19 -1.95 -6.07
CA ILE A 78 -1.85 -2.23 -5.55
C ILE A 78 -1.85 -3.33 -4.47
N GLY A 79 -2.96 -4.05 -4.27
CA GLY A 79 -3.04 -5.18 -3.33
C GLY A 79 -3.07 -4.79 -1.85
N VAL A 80 -2.73 -3.55 -1.51
CA VAL A 80 -2.78 -3.00 -0.15
C VAL A 80 -3.44 -1.63 -0.15
N GLY A 81 -3.87 -1.15 1.01
CA GLY A 81 -4.35 0.22 1.16
C GLY A 81 -4.35 0.70 2.61
N PHE A 82 -4.45 2.02 2.76
CA PHE A 82 -4.20 2.73 4.02
C PHE A 82 -4.97 2.16 5.19
N SER A 83 -4.22 1.85 6.26
CA SER A 83 -4.72 1.15 7.43
C SER A 83 -4.47 1.93 8.71
N ALA A 84 -3.26 2.48 8.89
CA ALA A 84 -2.86 3.11 10.12
C ALA A 84 -1.70 4.09 9.94
N MET A 85 -1.46 4.89 10.97
CA MET A 85 -0.36 5.84 11.09
C MET A 85 0.55 5.43 12.24
N VAL A 86 1.86 5.65 12.10
CA VAL A 86 2.86 5.38 13.15
C VAL A 86 3.88 6.51 13.15
N TYR A 87 3.87 7.34 14.18
CA TYR A 87 4.68 8.58 14.22
C TYR A 87 5.65 8.68 15.40
N ASP A 88 5.65 7.70 16.30
CA ASP A 88 6.53 7.62 17.47
C ASP A 88 7.82 6.85 17.19
N HIS A 89 7.75 5.74 16.44
CA HIS A 89 8.91 4.99 15.97
C HIS A 89 8.62 4.24 14.66
N ALA A 90 9.64 3.59 14.10
CA ALA A 90 9.47 2.68 12.99
C ALA A 90 9.52 1.23 13.47
N GLY A 91 8.55 0.42 13.05
CA GLY A 91 8.58 -1.03 13.15
C GLY A 91 9.45 -1.66 12.05
N TYR A 92 9.36 -2.97 11.95
CA TYR A 92 10.11 -3.79 10.99
C TYR A 92 9.20 -4.84 10.35
N TYR A 93 9.60 -5.40 9.21
CA TYR A 93 8.90 -6.56 8.65
C TYR A 93 9.54 -7.87 9.11
N LEU A 94 8.72 -8.91 9.21
CA LEU A 94 9.15 -10.30 9.21
C LEU A 94 8.51 -11.03 8.04
N LEU A 95 9.24 -11.95 7.40
CA LEU A 95 8.68 -12.82 6.39
C LEU A 95 7.52 -13.64 6.98
N THR A 96 6.44 -13.77 6.20
CA THR A 96 5.34 -14.68 6.55
C THR A 96 5.68 -16.10 6.07
N PRO A 97 4.91 -17.12 6.47
CA PRO A 97 5.01 -18.45 5.88
C PRO A 97 4.82 -18.46 4.35
N ASP A 98 4.02 -17.55 3.80
CA ASP A 98 3.73 -17.47 2.37
C ASP A 98 4.95 -17.03 1.55
N ALA A 99 5.98 -16.46 2.18
CA ALA A 99 7.25 -16.16 1.53
C ALA A 99 8.01 -17.39 1.03
N ALA A 100 7.61 -18.60 1.43
CA ALA A 100 8.14 -19.86 0.91
C ALA A 100 7.58 -20.22 -0.49
N ASP A 101 6.58 -19.49 -0.99
CA ASP A 101 6.03 -19.70 -2.33
C ASP A 101 7.10 -19.42 -3.40
N ALA A 102 7.32 -20.38 -4.29
CA ALA A 102 8.30 -20.30 -5.37
C ALA A 102 8.07 -19.06 -6.28
N ARG A 103 6.83 -18.57 -6.37
CA ARG A 103 6.47 -17.36 -7.14
C ARG A 103 7.17 -16.11 -6.64
N VAL A 104 7.48 -16.02 -5.34
CA VAL A 104 8.14 -14.86 -4.72
C VAL A 104 9.56 -15.13 -4.26
N ALA A 105 10.10 -16.34 -4.52
CA ALA A 105 11.45 -16.71 -4.12
C ALA A 105 12.52 -15.72 -4.63
N PHE A 106 12.30 -15.14 -5.82
CA PHE A 106 13.18 -14.09 -6.36
C PHE A 106 13.25 -12.87 -5.45
N ALA A 107 12.13 -12.44 -4.85
CA ALA A 107 12.06 -11.19 -4.08
C ALA A 107 12.81 -11.31 -2.75
N VAL A 108 12.72 -12.47 -2.11
CA VAL A 108 13.31 -12.74 -0.78
C VAL A 108 14.69 -13.40 -0.86
N GLU A 109 15.29 -13.51 -2.06
CA GLU A 109 16.63 -14.06 -2.24
C GLU A 109 17.64 -13.33 -1.34
N GLY A 110 18.32 -14.10 -0.49
CA GLY A 110 19.31 -13.58 0.46
C GLY A 110 18.73 -12.94 1.72
N ILE A 111 17.46 -13.20 2.05
CA ILE A 111 16.81 -12.83 3.31
C ILE A 111 16.53 -14.10 4.11
N ALA A 112 16.97 -14.15 5.37
CA ALA A 112 16.73 -15.31 6.21
C ALA A 112 15.32 -15.28 6.86
N GLN A 113 14.75 -16.45 7.10
CA GLN A 113 13.51 -16.56 7.88
C GLN A 113 13.72 -16.07 9.32
N GLY A 114 12.78 -15.27 9.82
CA GLY A 114 12.87 -14.62 11.14
C GLY A 114 13.83 -13.42 11.22
N GLU A 115 14.53 -13.09 10.13
CA GLU A 115 15.37 -11.89 10.06
C GLU A 115 14.50 -10.63 10.04
N ARG A 116 14.88 -9.62 10.83
CA ARG A 116 14.19 -8.33 10.82
C ARG A 116 14.55 -7.56 9.57
N ILE A 117 13.54 -7.27 8.75
CA ILE A 117 13.72 -6.48 7.53
C ILE A 117 13.55 -5.00 7.90
N GLY A 118 14.69 -4.37 8.16
CA GLY A 118 14.84 -2.92 8.38
C GLY A 118 14.28 -2.40 9.70
N GLY A 119 14.13 -1.07 9.75
CA GLY A 119 13.25 -0.28 10.63
C GLY A 119 12.33 0.54 9.73
N ALA A 120 11.66 -0.18 8.83
CA ALA A 120 11.13 0.31 7.57
C ALA A 120 9.60 0.43 7.54
N VAL A 121 8.94 0.28 8.68
CA VAL A 121 7.49 0.37 8.82
C VAL A 121 7.11 1.59 9.63
N GLY A 122 6.53 2.62 9.02
CA GLY A 122 6.13 3.82 9.76
C GLY A 122 5.70 4.99 8.90
N ILE A 123 5.39 6.09 9.59
CA ILE A 123 4.68 7.29 9.10
C ILE A 123 3.24 6.92 8.74
N GLU A 124 3.03 6.18 7.67
CA GLU A 124 1.74 5.66 7.22
C GLU A 124 1.94 4.24 6.70
N ILE A 125 0.96 3.37 6.94
CA ILE A 125 1.04 1.94 6.60
C ILE A 125 -0.24 1.41 5.95
N ASP A 126 -0.05 0.54 4.97
CA ASP A 126 -1.11 -0.08 4.17
C ASP A 126 -1.17 -1.59 4.41
N ARG A 127 -2.38 -2.15 4.46
CA ARG A 127 -2.60 -3.59 4.66
C ARG A 127 -3.27 -4.27 3.46
N PHE A 128 -3.02 -5.57 3.33
CA PHE A 128 -3.76 -6.49 2.46
C PHE A 128 -5.15 -6.75 3.02
N ASP A 129 -6.16 -6.72 2.16
CA ASP A 129 -7.57 -6.97 2.53
C ASP A 129 -8.41 -7.37 1.30
N VAL A 130 -8.83 -8.63 1.23
CA VAL A 130 -9.67 -9.16 0.14
C VAL A 130 -11.06 -8.53 0.14
N GLY A 131 -11.61 -8.18 1.32
CA GLY A 131 -12.90 -7.51 1.44
C GLY A 131 -12.93 -6.13 0.80
N LEU A 132 -11.77 -5.50 0.65
CA LEU A 132 -11.58 -4.22 -0.04
C LEU A 132 -11.11 -4.37 -1.49
N GLY A 133 -10.90 -5.61 -1.93
CA GLY A 133 -10.60 -5.96 -3.31
C GLY A 133 -9.15 -6.30 -3.61
N SER A 134 -8.35 -6.65 -2.59
CA SER A 134 -7.02 -7.23 -2.84
C SER A 134 -7.17 -8.55 -3.60
N PRO A 135 -6.30 -8.86 -4.59
CA PRO A 135 -6.41 -10.10 -5.36
C PRO A 135 -6.28 -11.34 -4.47
N PRO A 136 -7.22 -12.32 -4.52
CA PRO A 136 -7.16 -13.51 -3.67
C PRO A 136 -5.93 -14.39 -3.86
N HIS A 137 -5.29 -14.32 -5.03
CA HIS A 137 -4.08 -15.10 -5.36
C HIS A 137 -2.76 -14.42 -4.96
N ALA A 138 -2.85 -13.22 -4.38
CA ALA A 138 -1.68 -12.46 -3.96
C ALA A 138 -0.92 -13.20 -2.85
N VAL A 139 0.39 -13.06 -2.88
CA VAL A 139 1.29 -13.56 -1.84
C VAL A 139 1.62 -12.41 -0.91
N MET A 140 1.41 -12.58 0.39
CA MET A 140 1.85 -11.62 1.41
C MET A 140 3.23 -12.03 1.92
N LEU A 141 4.30 -11.51 1.34
CA LEU A 141 5.67 -11.93 1.64
C LEU A 141 6.07 -11.63 3.07
N ALA A 142 5.64 -10.48 3.60
CA ALA A 142 6.06 -10.02 4.92
C ALA A 142 4.95 -9.17 5.56
N THR A 143 4.89 -9.17 6.88
CA THR A 143 4.01 -8.27 7.64
C THR A 143 4.79 -7.57 8.75
N SER A 144 4.29 -6.42 9.19
CA SER A 144 4.97 -5.59 10.17
C SER A 144 4.84 -6.09 11.59
N HIS A 145 5.87 -5.84 12.39
CA HIS A 145 5.92 -6.09 13.82
C HIS A 145 6.52 -4.89 14.57
N GLY A 146 6.27 -4.84 15.88
CA GLY A 146 6.84 -3.83 16.77
C GLY A 146 6.25 -2.44 16.59
N LEU A 147 4.95 -2.32 16.26
CA LEU A 147 4.30 -1.04 16.03
C LEU A 147 3.86 -0.33 17.32
N GLY A 148 3.57 -1.08 18.39
CA GLY A 148 3.28 -0.51 19.70
C GLY A 148 1.99 0.34 19.75
N PRO A 149 1.74 1.01 20.88
CA PRO A 149 0.49 1.72 21.13
C PRO A 149 0.36 3.07 20.38
N GLY A 150 1.47 3.63 19.88
CA GLY A 150 1.42 4.85 19.07
C GLY A 150 0.98 4.63 17.63
N ALA A 151 0.88 3.38 17.19
CA ALA A 151 0.31 3.01 15.90
C ALA A 151 -1.22 3.00 15.98
N LEU A 152 -1.88 3.88 15.24
CA LEU A 152 -3.32 4.08 15.32
C LEU A 152 -4.01 3.90 13.96
N PRO A 153 -5.17 3.22 13.90
CA PRO A 153 -5.90 3.00 12.66
C PRO A 153 -6.47 4.30 12.12
N THR A 154 -6.68 4.34 10.80
CA THR A 154 -7.38 5.45 10.15
C THR A 154 -8.87 5.45 10.53
N PRO A 155 -9.57 6.60 10.48
CA PRO A 155 -10.97 6.71 10.93
C PRO A 155 -11.94 5.72 10.28
N GLU A 156 -11.69 5.29 9.04
CA GLU A 156 -12.51 4.34 8.29
C GLU A 156 -12.26 2.87 8.68
N GLU A 157 -11.26 2.59 9.52
CA GLU A 157 -10.89 1.23 9.95
C GLU A 157 -11.49 0.84 11.30
N TYR A 158 -12.15 1.77 11.99
CA TYR A 158 -12.87 1.48 13.22
C TYR A 158 -14.23 2.19 13.23
N ARG A 159 -15.25 1.51 13.77
CA ARG A 159 -16.63 2.05 13.82
C ARG A 159 -16.94 2.77 15.12
N THR A 160 -16.28 2.35 16.19
CA THR A 160 -16.43 2.90 17.53
C THR A 160 -15.10 2.78 18.25
N THR A 161 -14.87 3.65 19.23
CA THR A 161 -13.71 3.56 20.10
C THR A 161 -13.81 2.33 21.00
N VAL A 162 -12.72 1.56 21.05
CA VAL A 162 -12.53 0.41 21.93
C VAL A 162 -11.16 0.50 22.58
N HIS A 163 -10.91 -0.22 23.67
CA HIS A 163 -9.60 -0.22 24.33
C HIS A 163 -8.48 -0.70 23.41
N GLY A 164 -8.69 -1.81 22.69
CA GLY A 164 -7.70 -2.38 21.77
C GLY A 164 -7.73 -1.77 20.38
N LEU A 165 -7.56 -0.46 20.27
CA LEU A 165 -7.56 0.25 18.99
C LEU A 165 -6.17 0.24 18.32
N ASP A 166 -5.11 0.16 19.12
CA ASP A 166 -3.74 0.41 18.71
C ASP A 166 -3.01 -0.81 18.11
N GLY A 167 -1.76 -0.60 17.69
CA GLY A 167 -0.90 -1.61 17.08
C GLY A 167 -0.49 -2.78 17.98
N GLU A 168 -0.78 -2.75 19.29
CA GLU A 168 -0.56 -3.92 20.16
C GLU A 168 -1.74 -4.89 20.11
N GLN A 169 -2.95 -4.37 19.94
CA GLN A 169 -4.18 -5.14 20.15
C GLN A 169 -5.05 -5.26 18.89
N ASN A 170 -4.83 -4.41 17.88
CA ASN A 170 -5.63 -4.36 16.67
C ASN A 170 -4.89 -4.97 15.47
N ALA A 171 -5.33 -6.15 15.02
CA ALA A 171 -4.73 -6.85 13.89
C ALA A 171 -4.84 -6.08 12.54
N LEU A 172 -5.67 -5.04 12.46
CA LEU A 172 -5.74 -4.18 11.27
C LEU A 172 -4.58 -3.18 11.21
N VAL A 173 -3.96 -2.86 12.34
CA VAL A 173 -2.83 -1.93 12.42
C VAL A 173 -1.55 -2.68 12.04
N ARG A 174 -1.28 -2.76 10.73
CA ARG A 174 -0.08 -3.38 10.17
C ARG A 174 0.22 -2.88 8.76
N ALA A 175 1.48 -3.03 8.35
CA ALA A 175 1.93 -2.93 6.96
C ALA A 175 2.12 -4.34 6.38
N ASP A 176 1.61 -4.58 5.17
CA ASP A 176 1.81 -5.84 4.46
C ASP A 176 2.62 -5.62 3.18
N MET A 177 3.66 -6.44 2.99
CA MET A 177 4.42 -6.51 1.76
C MET A 177 3.82 -7.59 0.86
N VAL A 178 3.32 -7.20 -0.31
CA VAL A 178 2.47 -8.05 -1.16
C VAL A 178 3.00 -8.10 -2.59
N PHE A 179 2.88 -9.27 -3.21
CA PHE A 179 3.12 -9.50 -4.63
C PHE A 179 1.92 -10.20 -5.28
N PHE A 180 1.57 -9.81 -6.50
CA PHE A 180 0.62 -10.55 -7.32
C PHE A 180 0.85 -10.32 -8.81
N GLU A 181 0.56 -11.34 -9.61
CA GLU A 181 0.59 -11.28 -11.06
C GLU A 181 -0.67 -10.59 -11.61
N THR A 182 -0.54 -9.96 -12.77
CA THR A 182 -1.65 -9.32 -13.51
C THR A 182 -1.70 -9.85 -14.94
N ALA A 183 -2.71 -9.44 -15.71
CA ALA A 183 -2.90 -9.92 -17.08
C ALA A 183 -1.65 -9.68 -17.96
N LYS A 184 -1.48 -10.55 -18.98
CA LYS A 184 -0.44 -10.42 -20.02
C LYS A 184 1.00 -10.37 -19.49
N GLY A 185 1.30 -11.12 -18.42
CA GLY A 185 2.66 -11.22 -17.89
C GLY A 185 3.10 -10.05 -17.00
N GLY A 186 2.16 -9.19 -16.59
CA GLY A 186 2.41 -8.09 -15.66
C GLY A 186 2.43 -8.55 -14.20
N ALA A 187 2.81 -7.64 -13.31
CA ALA A 187 2.82 -7.92 -11.87
C ALA A 187 2.82 -6.64 -11.04
N VAL A 188 2.48 -6.76 -9.76
CA VAL A 188 2.53 -5.67 -8.80
C VAL A 188 3.26 -6.13 -7.56
N PHE A 189 4.14 -5.28 -7.04
CA PHE A 189 4.79 -5.46 -5.76
C PHE A 189 4.60 -4.20 -4.91
N SER A 190 4.15 -4.38 -3.68
CA SER A 190 3.80 -3.31 -2.75
C SER A 190 4.49 -3.51 -1.42
N THR A 191 5.00 -2.45 -0.83
CA THR A 191 5.68 -2.50 0.47
C THR A 191 4.75 -2.12 1.62
N GLY A 192 3.83 -1.19 1.38
CA GLY A 192 2.82 -0.78 2.35
C GLY A 192 3.36 0.06 3.51
N SER A 193 4.48 0.76 3.34
CA SER A 193 5.01 1.71 4.32
C SER A 193 5.70 2.89 3.64
N ILE A 194 5.44 4.11 4.12
CA ILE A 194 6.17 5.31 3.65
C ILE A 194 7.65 5.22 4.04
N SER A 195 7.98 4.77 5.25
CA SER A 195 9.37 4.73 5.71
C SER A 195 10.21 3.64 5.02
N TYR A 196 9.61 2.79 4.18
CA TYR A 196 10.34 1.79 3.41
C TYR A 196 11.41 2.41 2.51
N VAL A 197 11.03 3.39 1.67
CA VAL A 197 11.99 4.07 0.77
C VAL A 197 13.04 4.87 1.54
N LEU A 198 12.69 5.37 2.72
CA LEU A 198 13.62 6.08 3.60
C LEU A 198 14.70 5.15 4.20
N SER A 199 14.46 3.84 4.16
CA SER A 199 15.37 2.82 4.68
C SER A 199 16.35 2.28 3.65
N LEU A 200 16.20 2.63 2.36
CA LEU A 200 17.04 2.09 1.27
C LEU A 200 18.53 2.41 1.48
N SER A 201 18.87 3.66 1.78
CA SER A 201 20.27 4.09 1.88
C SER A 201 20.97 3.71 3.18
N HIS A 202 20.29 3.00 4.10
CA HIS A 202 20.89 2.56 5.34
C HIS A 202 22.12 1.68 5.08
N ASN A 203 23.15 1.80 5.93
CA ASN A 203 24.37 1.00 5.84
C ASN A 203 25.00 0.99 4.42
N GLY A 204 25.01 2.14 3.75
CA GLY A 204 25.59 2.24 2.39
C GLY A 204 24.86 1.39 1.35
N TYR A 205 23.54 1.24 1.48
CA TYR A 205 22.68 0.36 0.67
C TYR A 205 22.88 -1.15 0.88
N ASP A 206 23.74 -1.56 1.81
CA ASP A 206 23.88 -2.96 2.20
C ASP A 206 22.91 -3.32 3.33
N ASN A 207 21.65 -3.52 2.95
CA ASN A 207 20.58 -3.91 3.86
C ASN A 207 19.46 -4.68 3.13
N ASN A 208 18.57 -5.28 3.91
CA ASN A 208 17.46 -6.12 3.45
C ASN A 208 16.48 -5.39 2.54
N VAL A 209 16.18 -4.12 2.84
CA VAL A 209 15.23 -3.28 2.09
C VAL A 209 15.78 -3.02 0.67
N SER A 210 17.05 -2.63 0.58
CA SER A 210 17.75 -2.44 -0.69
C SER A 210 17.88 -3.74 -1.47
N ARG A 211 18.18 -4.86 -0.81
CA ARG A 211 18.25 -6.19 -1.43
C ARG A 211 16.92 -6.61 -2.03
N ILE A 212 15.82 -6.58 -1.26
CA ILE A 212 14.48 -6.92 -1.75
C ILE A 212 14.09 -6.02 -2.92
N THR A 213 14.29 -4.71 -2.80
CA THR A 213 13.97 -3.76 -3.87
C THR A 213 14.77 -4.06 -5.14
N GLY A 214 16.06 -4.32 -5.02
CA GLY A 214 16.93 -4.68 -6.12
C GLY A 214 16.55 -6.01 -6.77
N ASN A 215 16.17 -7.00 -5.98
CA ASN A 215 15.67 -8.29 -6.45
C ASN A 215 14.40 -8.12 -7.31
N VAL A 216 13.41 -7.40 -6.79
CA VAL A 216 12.14 -7.19 -7.48
C VAL A 216 12.35 -6.36 -8.75
N LEU A 217 13.15 -5.30 -8.67
CA LEU A 217 13.46 -4.46 -9.82
C LEU A 217 14.14 -5.27 -10.94
N ARG A 218 15.14 -6.10 -10.61
CA ARG A 218 15.80 -6.99 -11.59
C ARG A 218 14.79 -7.93 -12.24
N ARG A 219 13.92 -8.57 -11.46
CA ARG A 219 12.87 -9.46 -12.00
C ARG A 219 11.86 -8.70 -12.86
N PHE A 220 11.53 -7.45 -12.51
CA PHE A 220 10.59 -6.62 -13.27
C PHE A 220 11.20 -6.06 -14.56
N LEU A 221 12.52 -6.05 -14.71
CA LEU A 221 13.22 -5.71 -15.94
C LEU A 221 13.43 -6.92 -16.87
N ASP A 222 13.37 -8.15 -16.34
CA ASP A 222 13.48 -9.37 -17.13
C ASP A 222 12.26 -9.57 -18.05
N PRO A 223 12.41 -9.66 -19.38
CA PRO A 223 11.27 -9.79 -20.30
C PRO A 223 10.42 -11.06 -20.10
N ALA A 224 10.91 -12.08 -19.36
CA ALA A 224 10.14 -13.28 -19.06
C ALA A 224 8.80 -12.93 -18.35
N PRO A 225 7.65 -13.39 -18.88
CA PRO A 225 6.34 -13.05 -18.33
C PRO A 225 6.15 -13.61 -16.93
N PHE A 226 5.23 -13.03 -16.17
CA PHE A 226 4.69 -13.64 -14.97
C PHE A 226 3.45 -14.47 -15.32
N GLU A 227 3.47 -15.75 -14.97
CA GLU A 227 2.33 -16.63 -15.18
C GLU A 227 1.32 -16.45 -14.07
N LEU A 228 0.04 -16.29 -14.43
CA LEU A 228 -1.04 -16.26 -13.43
C LEU A 228 -1.12 -17.64 -12.76
N PRO A 229 -1.25 -17.71 -11.43
CA PRO A 229 -1.47 -18.97 -10.75
C PRO A 229 -2.81 -19.60 -11.21
N ALA A 230 -2.82 -20.93 -11.27
CA ALA A 230 -3.99 -21.72 -11.67
C ALA A 230 -5.12 -21.66 -10.64
#